data_AF-A0A358PWB0-F1
#
_entry.id   AF-A0A358PWB0-F1
#
_cell.length_a   1.000
_cell.length_b   1.000
_cell.length_c   1.000
_cell.angle_alpha   90.00
_cell.angle_beta   90.00
_cell.angle_gamma   90.00
#
_symmetry.space_group_name_H-M   'P 1'
#
loop_
_entity.id
_entity.type
_entity.pdbx_description
1 polymer ?
#
loop_
_entity_poly.entity_id
_entity_poly.type
_entity_poly.pdbx_seq_one_letter_code
_entity_poly.pdbx_strand_id
1 'polypeptide(L)'
;MSSQLFADSINYWGAYGIIASLFISILIAVAGIIPSIFVTGANVIVFGPVNGFIISWVGEIIGALVSFYLYRLGFKKRFQRLGRKFNMLDKIVSAKGFEITLLLLQARLLPFIPSGFVTLAGAISNINMLHFLVATALGKLPSLALEALVSFDIININTNWIRLAITIFAVGTMFFLLRKINSGTR
;
A
#
# COMPACT_ATOMS: atom_id res chain seq x y z
N MET A 1 -26.57 1.61 1.39
CA MET A 1 -25.95 0.72 0.38
C MET A 1 -24.69 0.03 0.89
N SER A 2 -23.68 0.75 1.43
CA SER A 2 -22.46 0.13 2.01
C SER A 2 -22.71 -0.76 3.23
N SER A 3 -23.67 -0.40 4.09
CA SER A 3 -24.07 -1.18 5.27
C SER A 3 -24.82 -2.47 4.92
N GLN A 4 -25.64 -2.45 3.87
CA GLN A 4 -26.38 -3.63 3.38
C GLN A 4 -25.44 -4.63 2.71
N LEU A 5 -24.57 -4.16 1.80
CA LEU A 5 -23.57 -5.02 1.16
C LEU A 5 -22.70 -5.74 2.19
N PHE A 6 -22.25 -5.04 3.23
CA PHE A 6 -21.46 -5.66 4.29
C PHE A 6 -22.22 -6.71 5.09
N ALA A 7 -23.48 -6.42 5.45
CA ALA A 7 -24.33 -7.38 6.12
C ALA A 7 -24.54 -8.63 5.24
N ASP A 8 -24.76 -8.44 3.94
CA ASP A 8 -24.92 -9.52 2.96
C ASP A 8 -23.62 -10.34 2.80
N SER A 9 -22.44 -9.69 2.76
CA SER A 9 -21.14 -10.36 2.70
C SER A 9 -20.86 -11.20 3.95
N ILE A 10 -21.17 -10.67 5.13
CA ILE A 10 -21.05 -11.42 6.39
C ILE A 10 -22.06 -12.57 6.43
N ASN A 11 -23.28 -12.37 5.95
CA ASN A 11 -24.29 -13.43 5.90
C ASN A 11 -23.92 -14.54 4.91
N TYR A 12 -23.21 -14.23 3.83
CA TYR A 12 -22.83 -15.20 2.79
C TYR A 12 -21.48 -15.91 3.07
N TRP A 13 -20.45 -15.19 3.53
CA TRP A 13 -19.09 -15.73 3.76
C TRP A 13 -18.68 -15.85 5.24
N GLY A 14 -19.39 -15.17 6.14
CA GLY A 14 -19.10 -15.16 7.58
C GLY A 14 -17.70 -14.64 7.94
N ALA A 15 -17.25 -14.99 9.16
CA ALA A 15 -15.91 -14.69 9.65
C ALA A 15 -14.80 -15.35 8.81
N TYR A 16 -15.10 -16.47 8.14
CA TYR A 16 -14.15 -17.20 7.30
C TYR A 16 -13.71 -16.37 6.08
N GLY A 17 -14.61 -15.61 5.46
CA GLY A 17 -14.26 -14.72 4.35
C GLY A 17 -13.25 -13.64 4.75
N ILE A 18 -13.44 -13.03 5.93
CA ILE A 18 -12.53 -12.00 6.45
C ILE A 18 -11.15 -12.60 6.73
N ILE A 19 -11.09 -13.76 7.38
CA ILE A 19 -9.82 -14.45 7.69
C ILE A 19 -9.09 -14.82 6.41
N ALA A 20 -9.79 -15.39 5.42
CA ALA A 20 -9.20 -15.75 4.13
C ALA A 20 -8.68 -14.51 3.39
N SER A 21 -9.43 -13.42 3.38
CA SER A 21 -9.01 -12.15 2.77
C SER A 21 -7.77 -11.57 3.45
N LEU A 22 -7.74 -11.54 4.79
CA LEU A 22 -6.55 -11.11 5.54
C LEU A 22 -5.35 -11.98 5.23
N PHE A 23 -5.52 -13.30 5.19
CA PHE A 23 -4.46 -14.23 4.87
C PHE A 23 -3.89 -14.01 3.47
N ILE A 24 -4.75 -13.85 2.46
CA ILE A 24 -4.35 -13.54 1.09
C ILE A 24 -3.63 -12.19 1.02
N SER A 25 -4.16 -11.18 1.71
CA SER A 25 -3.55 -9.83 1.77
C SER A 25 -2.14 -9.89 2.35
N ILE A 26 -1.94 -10.66 3.42
CA ILE A 26 -0.64 -10.89 4.04
C ILE A 26 0.31 -11.60 3.06
N LEU A 27 -0.13 -12.68 2.42
CA LEU A 27 0.70 -13.42 1.46
C LEU A 27 1.16 -12.52 0.29
N ILE A 28 0.26 -11.69 -0.22
CA ILE A 28 0.56 -10.77 -1.31
C ILE A 28 1.55 -9.68 -0.86
N ALA A 29 1.37 -9.14 0.34
CA ALA A 29 2.31 -8.19 0.92
C ALA A 29 3.69 -8.82 1.21
N VAL A 30 3.75 -10.11 1.54
CA VAL A 30 5.00 -10.89 1.70
C VAL A 30 5.68 -11.14 0.36
N ALA A 31 4.92 -11.47 -0.68
CA ALA A 31 5.45 -11.58 -2.03
C ALA A 31 6.04 -10.25 -2.52
N GLY A 32 5.40 -9.13 -2.17
CA GLY A 32 5.94 -7.78 -2.31
C GLY A 32 6.02 -7.21 -3.74
N ILE A 33 5.64 -8.00 -4.75
CA ILE A 33 5.73 -7.63 -6.18
C ILE A 33 4.37 -7.17 -6.73
N ILE A 34 3.28 -7.64 -6.15
CA ILE A 34 1.92 -7.39 -6.66
C ILE A 34 1.43 -6.02 -6.15
N PRO A 35 0.90 -5.15 -7.03
CA PRO A 35 0.27 -3.91 -6.62
C PRO A 35 -0.92 -4.12 -5.67
N SER A 36 -1.01 -3.32 -4.61
CA SER A 36 -2.05 -3.48 -3.57
C SER A 36 -3.47 -3.27 -4.10
N ILE A 37 -3.64 -2.47 -5.16
CA ILE A 37 -4.94 -2.21 -5.78
C ILE A 37 -5.69 -3.48 -6.18
N PHE A 38 -5.00 -4.56 -6.56
CA PHE A 38 -5.68 -5.82 -6.90
C PHE A 38 -6.34 -6.46 -5.67
N VAL A 39 -5.65 -6.43 -4.53
CA VAL A 39 -6.17 -6.94 -3.26
C VAL A 39 -7.26 -6.03 -2.72
N THR A 40 -7.01 -4.71 -2.76
CA THR A 40 -7.99 -3.69 -2.38
C THR A 40 -9.26 -3.82 -3.22
N GLY A 41 -9.15 -3.96 -4.53
CA GLY A 41 -10.29 -4.15 -5.42
C GLY A 41 -11.07 -5.43 -5.11
N ALA A 42 -10.39 -6.56 -4.91
CA ALA A 42 -11.05 -7.80 -4.52
C ALA A 42 -11.83 -7.64 -3.20
N ASN A 43 -11.22 -7.00 -2.20
CA ASN A 43 -11.89 -6.76 -0.92
C ASN A 43 -13.06 -5.77 -1.05
N VAL A 44 -12.96 -4.76 -1.92
CA VAL A 44 -14.06 -3.83 -2.22
C VAL A 44 -15.22 -4.53 -2.93
N ILE A 45 -14.94 -5.45 -3.84
CA ILE A 45 -15.97 -6.28 -4.51
C ILE A 45 -16.70 -7.15 -3.47
N VAL A 46 -15.93 -7.83 -2.62
CA VAL A 46 -16.49 -8.84 -1.71
C VAL A 46 -17.16 -8.22 -0.49
N PHE A 47 -16.59 -7.17 0.12
CA PHE A 47 -17.02 -6.61 1.41
C PHE A 47 -17.58 -5.18 1.30
N GLY A 48 -17.65 -4.62 0.09
CA GLY A 48 -18.02 -3.23 -0.16
C GLY A 48 -16.87 -2.24 0.09
N PRO A 49 -17.06 -0.96 -0.29
CA PRO A 49 -15.98 0.02 -0.31
C PRO A 49 -15.35 0.30 1.06
N VAL A 50 -16.18 0.40 2.12
CA VAL A 50 -15.70 0.76 3.46
C VAL A 50 -15.01 -0.43 4.14
N ASN A 51 -15.66 -1.59 4.20
CA ASN A 51 -15.07 -2.74 4.88
C ASN A 51 -13.97 -3.40 4.07
N GLY A 52 -14.08 -3.39 2.74
CA GLY A 52 -13.00 -3.78 1.85
C GLY A 52 -11.74 -2.94 2.10
N PHE A 53 -11.89 -1.62 2.25
CA PHE A 53 -10.80 -0.74 2.65
C PHE A 53 -10.22 -1.10 4.03
N ILE A 54 -11.05 -1.29 5.06
CA ILE A 54 -10.59 -1.63 6.42
C ILE A 54 -9.82 -2.96 6.42
N ILE A 55 -10.38 -4.00 5.79
CA ILE A 55 -9.77 -5.34 5.73
C ILE A 55 -8.45 -5.26 4.97
N SER A 56 -8.40 -4.58 3.83
CA SER A 56 -7.16 -4.36 3.10
C SER A 56 -6.13 -3.59 3.91
N TRP A 57 -6.54 -2.57 4.66
CA TRP A 57 -5.63 -1.74 5.45
C TRP A 57 -4.99 -2.54 6.58
N VAL A 58 -5.79 -3.33 7.30
CA VAL A 58 -5.30 -4.23 8.35
C VAL A 58 -4.39 -5.32 7.75
N GLY A 59 -4.82 -5.96 6.66
CA GLY A 59 -4.04 -7.00 5.98
C GLY A 59 -2.70 -6.49 5.47
N GLU A 60 -2.67 -5.27 4.91
CA GLU A 60 -1.46 -4.61 4.43
C GLU A 60 -0.51 -4.24 5.58
N ILE A 61 -1.03 -3.77 6.72
CA ILE A 61 -0.20 -3.47 7.91
C ILE A 61 0.44 -4.76 8.43
N ILE A 62 -0.34 -5.80 8.66
CA ILE A 62 0.15 -7.08 9.20
C ILE A 62 1.14 -7.70 8.20
N GLY A 63 0.78 -7.74 6.94
CA GLY A 63 1.62 -8.23 5.85
C GLY A 63 2.95 -7.47 5.79
N ALA A 64 2.91 -6.14 5.80
CA ALA A 64 4.12 -5.32 5.78
C ALA A 64 5.00 -5.53 7.02
N LEU A 65 4.44 -5.76 8.20
CA LEU A 65 5.23 -6.09 9.40
C LEU A 65 5.92 -7.45 9.28
N VAL A 66 5.21 -8.46 8.79
CA VAL A 66 5.77 -9.79 8.53
C VAL A 66 6.88 -9.69 7.49
N SER A 67 6.62 -9.06 6.36
CA SER A 67 7.60 -8.81 5.30
C SER A 67 8.83 -8.06 5.81
N PHE A 68 8.62 -6.99 6.59
CA PHE A 68 9.71 -6.21 7.18
C PHE A 68 10.63 -7.06 8.04
N TYR A 69 10.05 -7.92 8.89
CA TYR A 69 10.81 -8.84 9.73
C TYR A 69 11.58 -9.87 8.88
N LEU A 70 10.90 -10.52 7.93
CA LEU A 70 11.51 -11.52 7.03
C LEU A 70 12.65 -10.92 6.19
N TYR A 71 12.43 -9.76 5.59
CA TYR A 71 13.43 -9.07 4.76
C TYR A 71 14.64 -8.63 5.58
N ARG A 72 14.41 -8.17 6.82
CA ARG A 72 15.47 -7.73 7.72
C ARG A 72 16.31 -8.90 8.24
N LEU A 73 15.70 -10.04 8.55
CA LEU A 73 16.41 -11.25 8.98
C LEU A 73 17.18 -11.92 7.84
N GLY A 74 16.50 -12.21 6.73
CA GLY A 74 17.01 -13.14 5.72
C GLY A 74 17.88 -12.51 4.64
N PHE A 75 17.73 -11.20 4.39
CA PHE A 75 18.19 -10.66 3.12
C PHE A 75 18.89 -9.29 3.18
N LYS A 76 19.14 -8.74 4.38
CA LYS A 76 19.80 -7.43 4.53
C LYS A 76 21.10 -7.32 3.70
N LYS A 77 21.98 -8.33 3.75
CA LYS A 77 23.24 -8.35 2.99
C LYS A 77 23.06 -8.50 1.46
N ARG A 78 22.05 -9.24 1.00
CA ARG A 78 21.76 -9.42 -0.44
C ARG A 78 21.09 -8.18 -1.04
N PHE A 79 20.13 -7.58 -0.33
CA PHE A 79 19.39 -6.41 -0.82
C PHE A 79 20.14 -5.09 -0.64
N GLN A 80 21.08 -4.98 0.30
CA GLN A 80 22.00 -3.82 0.34
C GLN A 80 22.81 -3.67 -0.96
N ARG A 81 23.11 -4.76 -1.67
CA ARG A 81 23.75 -4.71 -3.00
C ARG A 81 22.79 -4.25 -4.10
N LEU A 82 21.50 -4.55 -4.00
CA LEU A 82 20.47 -4.00 -4.90
C LEU A 82 20.18 -2.52 -4.62
N GLY A 83 20.26 -2.09 -3.36
CA GLY A 83 20.03 -0.70 -2.94
C GLY A 83 20.90 0.31 -3.68
N ARG A 84 22.17 -0.04 -3.95
CA ARG A 84 23.14 0.80 -4.67
C ARG A 84 22.77 1.11 -6.13
N LYS A 85 21.75 0.45 -6.70
CA LYS A 85 21.24 0.75 -8.05
C LYS A 85 20.14 1.82 -8.08
N PHE A 86 19.53 2.17 -6.93
CA PHE A 86 18.37 3.06 -6.89
C PHE A 86 18.58 4.21 -5.89
N ASN A 87 18.67 5.45 -6.38
CA ASN A 87 18.89 6.66 -5.58
C ASN A 87 17.87 6.86 -4.43
N MET A 88 16.64 6.38 -4.59
CA MET A 88 15.60 6.48 -3.55
C MET A 88 15.91 5.57 -2.34
N LEU A 89 16.51 4.41 -2.58
CA LEU A 89 16.89 3.47 -1.53
C LEU A 89 18.07 4.03 -0.72
N ASP A 90 19.05 4.66 -1.38
CA ASP A 90 20.19 5.26 -0.68
C ASP A 90 19.76 6.37 0.29
N LYS A 91 18.80 7.24 -0.09
CA LYS A 91 18.24 8.26 0.81
C LYS A 91 17.57 7.64 2.04
N ILE A 92 16.72 6.63 1.85
CA ILE A 92 16.04 5.95 2.97
C ILE A 92 17.05 5.20 3.85
N VAL A 93 18.07 4.57 3.27
CA VAL A 93 19.08 3.80 4.02
C VAL A 93 19.99 4.71 4.84
N SER A 94 20.34 5.88 4.31
CA SER A 94 21.24 6.85 4.96
C SER A 94 20.55 7.74 6.00
N ALA A 95 19.23 7.92 5.89
CA ALA A 95 18.43 8.71 6.83
C ALA A 95 18.48 8.14 8.26
N LYS A 96 18.41 9.03 9.25
CA LYS A 96 18.52 8.68 10.68
C LYS A 96 17.39 9.31 11.50
N GLY A 97 17.15 8.74 12.67
CA GLY A 97 16.20 9.29 13.64
C GLY A 97 14.78 9.39 13.09
N PHE A 98 14.14 10.55 13.22
CA PHE A 98 12.77 10.77 12.76
C PHE A 98 12.67 10.95 11.23
N GLU A 99 13.74 11.40 10.58
CA GLU A 99 13.79 11.67 9.14
C GLU A 99 13.39 10.44 8.32
N ILE A 100 13.90 9.27 8.68
CA ILE A 100 13.58 8.02 7.97
C ILE A 100 12.10 7.66 8.06
N THR A 101 11.47 7.99 9.18
CA THR A 101 10.04 7.73 9.42
C THR A 101 9.21 8.60 8.50
N LEU A 102 9.59 9.88 8.37
CA LEU A 102 8.95 10.81 7.43
C LEU A 102 9.14 10.40 5.98
N LEU A 103 10.35 10.02 5.58
CA LEU A 103 10.63 9.55 4.21
C LEU A 103 9.82 8.30 3.86
N LEU A 104 9.73 7.35 4.78
CA LEU A 104 8.98 6.11 4.57
C LEU A 104 7.47 6.38 4.55
N LEU A 105 6.97 7.28 5.40
CA LEU A 105 5.58 7.74 5.37
C LEU A 105 5.27 8.37 4.01
N GLN A 106 6.08 9.32 3.54
CA GLN A 106 5.92 9.98 2.23
C GLN A 106 5.91 8.97 1.09
N ALA A 107 6.81 7.99 1.11
CA ALA A 107 6.85 6.94 0.10
C ALA A 107 5.57 6.09 0.07
N ARG A 108 4.91 5.90 1.22
CA ARG A 108 3.66 5.13 1.33
C ARG A 108 2.40 5.91 0.97
N LEU A 109 2.45 7.24 0.98
CA LEU A 109 1.33 8.08 0.51
C LEU A 109 1.08 7.89 -0.99
N LEU A 110 2.09 7.46 -1.74
CA LEU A 110 1.98 7.24 -3.17
C LEU A 110 1.13 5.99 -3.45
N PRO A 111 -0.01 6.12 -4.14
CA PRO A 111 -0.86 4.99 -4.48
C PRO A 111 -0.21 4.11 -5.55
N PHE A 112 -0.67 2.86 -5.64
CA PHE A 112 -0.30 1.90 -6.69
C PHE A 112 1.17 1.44 -6.69
N ILE A 113 2.00 1.92 -5.75
CA ILE A 113 3.34 1.39 -5.55
C ILE A 113 3.22 0.02 -4.86
N PRO A 114 3.86 -1.04 -5.39
CA PRO A 114 3.86 -2.34 -4.72
C PRO A 114 4.48 -2.21 -3.33
N SER A 115 3.74 -2.66 -2.32
CA SER A 115 4.06 -2.40 -0.92
C SER A 115 5.34 -3.06 -0.45
N GLY A 116 5.76 -4.13 -1.14
CA GLY A 116 7.05 -4.77 -0.93
C GLY A 116 8.24 -3.86 -1.19
N PHE A 117 8.20 -2.94 -2.17
CA PHE A 117 9.32 -2.02 -2.44
C PHE A 117 9.59 -1.10 -1.25
N VAL A 118 8.54 -0.46 -0.72
CA VAL A 118 8.67 0.45 0.42
C VAL A 118 8.99 -0.31 1.71
N THR A 119 8.43 -1.51 1.86
CA THR A 119 8.72 -2.40 2.98
C THR A 119 10.17 -2.88 2.98
N LEU A 120 10.70 -3.23 1.80
CA LEU A 120 12.10 -3.58 1.62
C LEU A 120 13.01 -2.41 1.97
N ALA A 121 12.71 -1.20 1.47
CA ALA A 121 13.45 0.02 1.79
C ALA A 121 13.51 0.25 3.31
N GLY A 122 12.39 0.09 4.01
CA GLY A 122 12.34 0.10 5.47
C GLY A 122 13.22 -0.98 6.09
N ALA A 123 13.10 -2.23 5.64
CA ALA A 123 13.79 -3.37 6.23
C ALA A 123 15.32 -3.26 6.16
N ILE A 124 15.87 -2.76 5.04
CA ILE A 124 17.32 -2.57 4.86
C ILE A 124 17.89 -1.35 5.60
N SER A 125 17.02 -0.42 5.98
CA SER A 125 17.39 0.82 6.68
C SER A 125 17.58 0.65 8.19
N ASN A 126 17.83 1.75 8.90
CA ASN A 126 17.98 1.80 10.35
C ASN A 126 16.67 2.10 11.10
N ILE A 127 15.51 2.15 10.43
CA ILE A 127 14.22 2.39 11.09
C ILE A 127 13.90 1.26 12.09
N ASN A 128 13.39 1.59 13.27
CA ASN A 128 12.89 0.57 14.20
C ASN A 128 11.46 0.13 13.85
N MET A 129 11.01 -0.97 14.43
CA MET A 129 9.73 -1.60 14.09
C MET A 129 8.52 -0.69 14.39
N LEU A 130 8.56 0.06 15.50
CA LEU A 130 7.46 0.96 15.88
C LEU A 130 7.31 2.12 14.90
N HIS A 131 8.42 2.76 14.53
CA HIS A 131 8.40 3.84 13.54
C HIS A 131 7.99 3.33 12.17
N PHE A 132 8.43 2.14 11.79
CA PHE A 132 7.96 1.49 10.57
C PHE A 132 6.46 1.22 10.59
N LEU A 133 5.92 0.71 11.70
CA LEU A 133 4.48 0.48 11.89
C LEU A 133 3.69 1.77 11.75
N VAL A 134 4.07 2.83 12.47
CA VAL A 134 3.38 4.13 12.43
C VAL A 134 3.42 4.73 11.03
N ALA A 135 4.59 4.77 10.39
CA ALA A 135 4.73 5.24 9.01
C ALA A 135 3.91 4.39 8.03
N THR A 136 3.80 3.08 8.28
CA THR A 136 3.01 2.18 7.45
C THR A 136 1.52 2.38 7.61
N ALA A 137 1.02 2.36 8.84
CA ALA A 137 -0.39 2.51 9.14
C ALA A 137 -0.92 3.86 8.64
N LEU A 138 -0.23 4.96 8.97
CA LEU A 138 -0.66 6.30 8.57
C LEU A 138 -0.41 6.57 7.09
N GLY A 139 0.76 6.20 6.57
CA GLY A 139 1.11 6.45 5.18
C GLY A 139 0.22 5.70 4.19
N LYS A 140 -0.27 4.51 4.54
CA LYS A 140 -1.15 3.72 3.66
C LYS A 140 -2.61 4.18 3.66
N LEU A 141 -3.09 4.90 4.67
CA LEU A 141 -4.49 5.35 4.70
C LEU A 141 -4.91 6.10 3.42
N PRO A 142 -4.23 7.17 2.99
CA PRO A 142 -4.65 7.93 1.81
C PRO A 142 -4.44 7.14 0.51
N SER A 143 -3.33 6.40 0.38
CA SER A 143 -3.06 5.62 -0.82
C SER A 143 -4.12 4.52 -1.02
N LEU A 144 -4.48 3.83 0.05
CA LEU A 144 -5.42 2.72 0.01
C LEU A 144 -6.86 3.22 -0.13
N ALA A 145 -7.18 4.40 0.39
CA ALA A 145 -8.46 5.05 0.18
C ALA A 145 -8.65 5.42 -1.30
N LEU A 146 -7.60 5.93 -1.96
CA LEU A 146 -7.61 6.17 -3.40
C LEU A 146 -7.76 4.86 -4.20
N GLU A 147 -7.05 3.81 -3.82
CA GLU A 147 -7.21 2.49 -4.44
C GLU A 147 -8.65 1.97 -4.30
N ALA A 148 -9.22 2.04 -3.10
CA ALA A 148 -10.60 1.61 -2.85
C ALA A 148 -11.62 2.43 -3.64
N LEU A 149 -11.42 3.75 -3.75
CA LEU A 149 -12.26 4.63 -4.56
C LEU A 149 -12.17 4.28 -6.04
N VAL A 150 -10.96 4.14 -6.58
CA VAL A 150 -10.74 3.77 -7.98
C VAL A 150 -11.35 2.39 -8.27
N SER A 151 -11.14 1.41 -7.39
CA SER A 151 -11.77 0.09 -7.52
C SER A 151 -13.29 0.19 -7.53
N PHE A 152 -13.89 0.91 -6.58
CA PHE A 152 -15.34 1.10 -6.50
C PHE A 152 -15.91 1.78 -7.76
N ASP A 153 -15.21 2.79 -8.28
CA ASP A 153 -15.64 3.54 -9.45
C ASP A 153 -15.49 2.73 -10.75
N ILE A 154 -14.46 1.88 -10.86
CA ILE A 154 -14.31 0.93 -11.97
C ILE A 154 -15.46 -0.09 -11.96
N ILE A 155 -15.82 -0.64 -10.78
CA ILE A 155 -16.91 -1.60 -10.66
C ILE A 155 -18.25 -0.97 -11.04
N ASN A 156 -18.44 0.32 -10.72
CA ASN A 156 -19.68 1.07 -10.96
C ASN A 156 -19.52 2.10 -12.08
N ILE A 157 -18.78 1.74 -13.14
CA ILE A 157 -18.36 2.70 -14.18
C ILE A 157 -19.54 3.41 -14.85
N ASN A 158 -20.66 2.72 -15.09
CA ASN A 158 -21.84 3.29 -15.74
C ASN A 158 -22.39 4.52 -14.99
N THR A 159 -22.27 4.54 -13.66
CA THR A 159 -22.75 5.62 -12.80
C THR A 159 -21.63 6.62 -12.48
N ASN A 160 -20.39 6.15 -12.35
CA ASN A 160 -19.29 6.90 -11.76
C ASN A 160 -18.16 7.30 -12.72
N TRP A 161 -18.32 7.09 -14.03
CA TRP A 161 -17.25 7.30 -15.02
C TRP A 161 -16.61 8.70 -14.97
N ILE A 162 -17.39 9.76 -14.69
CA ILE A 162 -16.86 11.13 -14.58
C ILE A 162 -15.89 11.24 -13.40
N ARG A 163 -16.28 10.73 -12.23
CA ARG A 163 -15.44 10.73 -11.02
C ARG A 163 -14.19 9.88 -11.23
N LEU A 164 -14.32 8.73 -11.90
CA LEU A 164 -13.19 7.89 -12.27
C LEU A 164 -12.20 8.65 -13.18
N ALA A 165 -12.70 9.31 -14.23
CA ALA A 165 -11.89 10.07 -15.17
C ALA A 165 -11.14 11.21 -14.46
N ILE A 166 -11.81 11.96 -13.59
CA ILE A 166 -11.19 13.02 -12.78
C ILE A 166 -10.11 12.44 -11.87
N THR A 167 -10.38 11.31 -11.22
CA THR A 167 -9.42 10.67 -10.30
C THR A 167 -8.18 10.19 -11.05
N ILE A 168 -8.34 9.52 -12.19
CA ILE A 168 -7.22 9.09 -13.04
C ILE A 168 -6.41 10.28 -13.54
N PHE A 169 -7.09 11.36 -13.96
CA PHE A 169 -6.42 12.58 -14.40
C PHE A 169 -5.63 13.26 -13.28
N ALA A 170 -6.20 13.34 -12.06
CA ALA A 170 -5.54 13.89 -10.88
C ALA A 170 -4.30 13.06 -10.48
N VAL A 171 -4.41 11.73 -10.48
CA VAL A 171 -3.26 10.84 -10.22
C VAL A 171 -2.19 11.00 -11.31
N GLY A 172 -2.59 11.06 -12.58
CA GLY A 172 -1.67 11.22 -13.71
C GLY A 172 -0.90 12.54 -13.65
N THR A 173 -1.59 13.64 -13.36
CA THR A 173 -0.96 14.96 -13.19
C THR A 173 -0.06 15.01 -11.98
N MET A 174 -0.47 14.44 -10.83
CA MET A 174 0.38 14.29 -9.65
C MET A 174 1.67 13.54 -10.00
N PHE A 175 1.58 12.42 -10.69
CA PHE A 175 2.75 11.63 -11.09
C PHE A 175 3.67 12.37 -12.07
N PHE A 176 3.09 13.13 -13.01
CA PHE A 176 3.85 13.98 -13.93
C PHE A 176 4.63 15.09 -13.20
N LEU A 177 3.99 15.78 -12.25
CA LEU A 177 4.63 16.82 -11.44
C LEU A 177 5.79 16.26 -10.60
N LEU A 178 5.57 15.11 -9.96
CA LEU A 178 6.62 14.43 -9.18
C LEU A 178 7.82 14.03 -10.05
N ARG A 179 7.57 13.56 -11.29
CA ARG A 179 8.65 13.28 -12.25
C ARG A 179 9.40 14.54 -12.66
N LYS A 180 8.69 15.65 -12.93
CA LYS A 180 9.28 16.92 -13.35
C LYS A 180 10.19 17.52 -12.27
N ILE A 181 9.77 17.49 -11.01
CA ILE A 181 10.57 17.96 -9.87
C ILE A 181 11.86 17.14 -9.73
N ASN A 182 11.77 15.81 -9.88
CA ASN A 182 12.95 14.93 -9.82
C ASN A 182 13.89 15.06 -11.03
N SER A 183 13.41 15.55 -12.20
CA SER A 183 14.27 15.81 -13.36
C SER A 183 14.99 17.16 -13.34
N GLY A 184 14.52 18.13 -12.54
CA GLY A 184 15.11 19.47 -12.44
C GLY A 184 16.24 19.61 -11.40
N THR A 185 16.62 18.52 -10.73
CA THR A 185 17.66 18.48 -9.69
C THR A 185 18.92 17.72 -10.12
N ARG A 186 19.18 17.65 -11.43
CA ARG A 186 20.45 17.17 -12.01
C ARG A 186 21.22 18.30 -12.64
#